data_AF-A0A9D5AD77-F1
#
_entry.id   AF-A0A9D5AD77-F1
#
_cell.length_a   1.000
_cell.length_b   1.000
_cell.length_c   1.000
_cell.angle_alpha   90.00
_cell.angle_beta   90.00
_cell.angle_gamma   90.00
#
_symmetry.space_group_name_H-M   'P 1'
#
loop_
_entity.id
_entity.type
_entity.pdbx_description
1 polymer ?
#
loop_
_entity_poly.entity_id
_entity_poly.type
_entity_poly.pdbx_seq_one_letter_code
_entity_poly.pdbx_strand_id
1 'polypeptide(L)'
;MSQVAWQVFIVFIPVIAISIHYQRFYLPSARELSRLCGVCKAPIIQHFAETISGTSTTRSFDQQSRFHAANMKLTDGYSRPKFNIAAAMEWLCIRLDMLSSITFVFSLMFLISIPPGIINPGLAGLAVTYGLNLNQIQAWVIWNICNLENKIISVERILQYTSIQSESPHVLEEENRPDPSWPANGDVV
;
A
#
# COMPACT_ATOMS: atom_id res chain seq x y z
N MET A 1 24.75 25.45 21.75
CA MET A 1 24.25 24.38 20.85
C MET A 1 22.87 24.68 20.24
N SER A 2 22.02 25.51 20.84
CA SER A 2 20.67 25.83 20.31
C SER A 2 20.63 26.90 19.20
N GLN A 3 21.63 27.79 19.08
CA GLN A 3 21.56 28.94 18.15
C GLN A 3 21.87 28.64 16.66
N VAL A 4 22.35 27.44 16.32
CA VAL A 4 22.66 27.04 14.93
C VAL A 4 21.60 26.08 14.34
N ALA A 5 20.67 25.60 15.17
CA ALA A 5 19.65 24.64 14.72
C ALA A 5 18.56 25.29 13.86
N TRP A 6 18.22 26.56 14.12
CA TRP A 6 17.10 27.24 13.43
C TRP A 6 17.37 27.48 11.94
N GLN A 7 18.63 27.69 11.54
CA GLN A 7 19.01 27.86 10.14
C GLN A 7 18.79 26.58 9.33
N VAL A 8 18.96 25.41 9.95
CA VAL A 8 18.73 24.12 9.30
C VAL A 8 17.23 23.90 9.04
N PHE A 9 16.35 24.39 9.91
CA PHE A 9 14.90 24.34 9.70
C PHE A 9 14.46 25.07 8.42
N ILE A 10 15.14 26.16 8.04
CA ILE A 10 14.82 26.88 6.80
C ILE A 10 15.03 26.00 5.57
N VAL A 11 16.08 25.17 5.57
CA VAL A 11 16.37 24.24 4.47
C VAL A 11 15.38 23.07 4.45
N PHE A 12 14.89 22.64 5.61
CA PHE A 12 13.90 21.55 5.68
C PHE A 12 12.52 21.93 5.12
N ILE A 13 12.09 23.19 5.26
CA ILE A 13 10.78 23.64 4.77
C ILE A 13 10.56 23.33 3.27
N PRO A 14 11.43 23.76 2.34
CA PRO A 14 11.25 23.45 0.92
C PRO A 14 11.40 21.95 0.61
N VAL A 15 12.28 21.23 1.32
CA VAL A 15 12.46 19.78 1.13
C VAL A 15 11.18 19.03 1.51
N ILE A 16 10.56 19.38 2.64
CA ILE A 16 9.30 18.81 3.10
C ILE A 16 8.17 19.18 2.13
N ALA A 17 8.09 20.44 1.70
CA ALA A 17 7.07 20.88 0.75
C ALA A 17 7.13 20.13 -0.58
N ILE A 18 8.32 19.96 -1.16
CA ILE A 18 8.53 19.20 -2.39
C ILE A 18 8.22 17.71 -2.17
N SER A 19 8.60 17.16 -1.02
CA SER A 19 8.30 15.75 -0.68
C SER A 19 6.80 15.49 -0.58
N ILE A 20 6.05 16.41 0.07
CA ILE A 20 4.58 16.35 0.14
C ILE A 20 3.97 16.48 -1.26
N HIS A 21 4.53 17.34 -2.11
CA HIS A 21 4.07 17.47 -3.50
C HIS A 21 4.23 16.16 -4.27
N TYR A 22 5.41 15.51 -4.20
CA TYR A 22 5.62 14.20 -4.81
C TYR A 22 4.71 13.12 -4.24
N GLN A 23 4.53 13.09 -2.92
CA GLN A 23 3.61 12.16 -2.27
C GLN A 23 2.18 12.33 -2.78
N ARG A 24 1.68 13.58 -2.86
CA ARG A 24 0.33 13.89 -3.38
C ARG A 24 0.15 13.52 -4.84
N PHE A 25 1.20 13.59 -5.64
CA PHE A 25 1.16 13.16 -7.04
C PHE A 25 1.15 11.63 -7.18
N TYR A 26 1.95 10.94 -6.37
CA TYR A 26 2.03 9.48 -6.36
C TYR A 26 0.74 8.82 -5.86
N LEU A 27 0.12 9.40 -4.84
CA LEU A 27 -0.93 8.74 -4.06
C LEU A 27 -2.19 8.36 -4.86
N PRO A 28 -2.77 9.23 -5.72
CA PRO A 28 -3.94 8.85 -6.53
C PRO A 28 -3.63 7.69 -7.48
N SER A 29 -2.46 7.74 -8.13
CA SER A 29 -2.00 6.69 -9.06
C SER A 29 -1.82 5.36 -8.33
N ALA A 30 -1.11 5.37 -7.20
CA ALA A 30 -0.87 4.18 -6.39
C ALA A 30 -2.15 3.53 -5.88
N ARG A 31 -3.16 4.35 -5.52
CA ARG A 31 -4.47 3.89 -5.06
C ARG A 31 -5.25 3.19 -6.17
N GLU A 32 -5.35 3.80 -7.35
CA GLU A 32 -6.05 3.18 -8.49
C GLU A 32 -5.36 1.90 -8.95
N LEU A 33 -4.02 1.89 -9.00
CA LEU A 33 -3.28 0.67 -9.32
C LEU A 33 -3.51 -0.42 -8.27
N SER A 34 -3.54 -0.08 -6.98
CA SER A 34 -3.82 -1.03 -5.90
C SER A 34 -5.24 -1.59 -5.99
N ARG A 35 -6.22 -0.77 -6.38
CA ARG A 35 -7.60 -1.18 -6.65
C ARG A 35 -7.66 -2.16 -7.82
N LEU A 36 -6.99 -1.84 -8.93
CA LEU A 36 -6.90 -2.73 -10.10
C LEU A 36 -6.24 -4.07 -9.74
N CYS A 37 -5.17 -4.04 -8.94
CA CYS A 37 -4.49 -5.23 -8.45
C CYS A 37 -5.41 -6.10 -7.58
N GLY A 38 -6.27 -5.48 -6.76
CA GLY A 38 -7.30 -6.15 -5.98
C GLY A 38 -8.34 -6.85 -6.86
N VAL A 39 -8.84 -6.18 -7.89
CA VAL A 39 -9.81 -6.74 -8.86
C VAL A 39 -9.20 -7.89 -9.65
N CYS A 40 -7.95 -7.78 -10.11
CA CYS A 40 -7.28 -8.83 -10.86
C CYS A 40 -6.94 -10.07 -10.01
N LYS A 41 -6.81 -9.93 -8.69
CA LYS A 41 -6.49 -11.05 -7.79
C LYS A 41 -7.67 -12.00 -7.57
N ALA A 42 -8.89 -11.48 -7.49
CA ALA A 42 -10.07 -12.29 -7.16
C ALA A 42 -10.35 -13.42 -8.18
N PRO A 43 -10.31 -13.18 -9.51
CA PRO A 43 -10.50 -14.23 -10.52
C PRO A 43 -9.48 -15.37 -10.44
N ILE A 44 -8.24 -15.10 -10.03
CA ILE A 44 -7.21 -16.14 -9.87
C ILE A 44 -7.60 -17.10 -8.74
N ILE A 45 -8.03 -16.56 -7.60
CA ILE A 45 -8.46 -17.37 -6.45
C ILE A 45 -9.69 -18.19 -6.81
N GLN A 46 -10.65 -17.58 -7.52
CA GLN A 46 -11.85 -18.28 -7.97
C GLN A 46 -11.53 -19.40 -8.96
N HIS A 47 -10.73 -19.13 -9.99
CA HIS A 47 -10.32 -20.14 -10.97
C HIS A 47 -9.58 -21.32 -10.31
N PHE A 48 -8.78 -21.03 -9.28
CA PHE A 48 -8.11 -22.06 -8.50
C PHE A 48 -9.11 -22.94 -7.72
N ALA A 49 -10.10 -22.33 -7.06
CA ALA A 49 -11.15 -23.05 -6.35
C ALA A 49 -12.00 -23.93 -7.29
N GLU A 50 -12.40 -23.39 -8.45
CA GLU A 50 -13.12 -24.11 -9.50
C GLU A 50 -12.31 -25.30 -10.04
N THR A 51 -11.00 -25.10 -10.24
CA THR A 51 -10.10 -26.16 -10.72
C THR A 51 -9.98 -27.30 -9.71
N ILE A 52 -9.84 -26.98 -8.41
CA ILE A 52 -9.79 -28.00 -7.34
C ILE A 52 -11.09 -28.79 -7.29
N SER A 53 -12.23 -28.10 -7.22
CA SER A 53 -13.54 -28.75 -7.16
C SER A 53 -13.85 -29.58 -8.41
N GLY A 54 -13.38 -29.15 -9.58
CA GLY A 54 -13.60 -29.80 -10.87
C GLY A 54 -12.46 -30.69 -11.36
N THR A 55 -11.50 -31.06 -10.50
CA THR A 55 -10.28 -31.75 -10.93
C THR A 55 -10.55 -33.09 -11.62
N SER A 56 -11.51 -33.89 -11.13
CA SER A 56 -11.88 -35.17 -11.73
C SER A 56 -12.41 -34.98 -13.16
N THR A 57 -13.36 -34.06 -13.34
CA THR A 57 -13.97 -33.72 -14.62
C THR A 57 -12.94 -33.17 -15.62
N THR A 58 -12.07 -32.26 -15.19
CA THR A 58 -11.05 -31.67 -16.08
C THR A 58 -10.07 -32.73 -16.58
N ARG A 59 -9.71 -33.71 -15.74
CA ARG A 59 -8.82 -34.82 -16.12
C ARG A 59 -9.53 -35.85 -16.99
N SER A 60 -10.80 -36.16 -16.72
CA SER A 60 -11.55 -37.14 -17.51
C SER A 60 -11.79 -36.68 -18.96
N PHE A 61 -11.91 -35.37 -19.19
CA PHE A 61 -12.08 -34.78 -20.52
C PHE A 61 -10.78 -34.27 -21.17
N ASP A 62 -9.62 -34.54 -20.53
CA ASP A 62 -8.30 -34.11 -21.00
C ASP A 62 -8.19 -32.59 -21.32
N GLN A 63 -8.81 -31.76 -20.47
CA GLN A 63 -8.87 -30.29 -20.65
C GLN A 63 -7.84 -29.52 -19.79
N GLN A 64 -6.82 -30.19 -19.26
CA GLN A 64 -5.82 -29.61 -18.36
C GLN A 64 -5.06 -28.46 -19.05
N SER A 65 -4.71 -28.60 -20.33
CA SER A 65 -4.00 -27.58 -21.11
C SER A 65 -4.80 -26.27 -21.22
N ARG A 66 -6.12 -26.37 -21.43
CA ARG A 66 -7.05 -25.24 -21.49
C ARG A 66 -7.10 -24.49 -20.15
N PHE A 67 -7.25 -25.22 -19.05
CA PHE A 67 -7.25 -24.64 -17.69
C PHE A 67 -5.89 -24.03 -17.34
N HIS A 68 -4.79 -24.65 -17.76
CA HIS A 68 -3.45 -24.11 -17.54
C HIS A 68 -3.24 -22.78 -18.30
N ALA A 69 -3.63 -22.72 -19.58
CA ALA A 69 -3.55 -21.50 -20.38
C ALA A 69 -4.43 -20.37 -19.81
N ALA A 70 -5.64 -20.71 -19.33
CA ALA A 70 -6.51 -19.75 -18.65
C ALA A 70 -5.87 -19.20 -17.37
N ASN A 71 -5.29 -20.07 -16.54
CA ASN A 71 -4.57 -19.66 -15.33
C ASN A 71 -3.38 -18.74 -15.63
N MET A 72 -2.60 -19.06 -16.67
CA MET A 72 -1.48 -18.23 -17.10
C MET A 72 -1.95 -16.84 -17.52
N LYS A 73 -3.02 -16.74 -18.32
CA LYS A 73 -3.60 -15.46 -18.74
C LYS A 73 -4.09 -14.62 -17.57
N LEU A 74 -4.73 -15.23 -16.57
CA LEU A 74 -5.17 -14.54 -15.35
C LEU A 74 -3.97 -14.03 -14.54
N THR A 75 -2.93 -14.87 -14.41
CA THR A 75 -1.69 -14.53 -13.68
C THR A 75 -0.94 -13.37 -14.37
N ASP A 76 -0.84 -13.39 -15.70
CA ASP A 76 -0.28 -12.28 -16.47
C ASP A 76 -1.09 -10.98 -16.28
N GLY A 77 -2.41 -11.10 -16.28
CA GLY A 77 -3.33 -9.99 -16.02
C GLY A 77 -3.11 -9.34 -14.65
N TYR A 78 -2.79 -10.14 -13.62
CA TYR A 78 -2.46 -9.65 -12.28
C TYR A 78 -1.01 -9.12 -12.18
N SER A 79 -0.07 -9.73 -12.88
CA SER A 79 1.35 -9.37 -12.79
C SER A 79 1.64 -7.99 -13.38
N ARG A 80 0.94 -7.59 -14.45
CA ARG A 80 1.07 -6.26 -15.08
C ARG A 80 0.78 -5.09 -14.12
N PRO A 81 -0.41 -4.98 -13.48
CA PRO A 81 -0.66 -3.91 -12.52
C PRO A 81 0.24 -4.02 -11.30
N LYS A 82 0.60 -5.24 -10.87
CA LYS A 82 1.53 -5.42 -9.75
C LYS A 82 2.92 -4.85 -10.05
N PHE A 83 3.43 -5.07 -11.26
CA PHE A 83 4.68 -4.48 -11.73
C PHE A 83 4.59 -2.96 -11.77
N ASN A 84 3.50 -2.40 -12.28
CA ASN A 84 3.31 -0.95 -12.31
C ASN A 84 3.25 -0.32 -10.91
N ILE A 85 2.71 -1.02 -9.90
CA ILE A 85 2.74 -0.55 -8.50
C ILE A 85 4.19 -0.45 -8.02
N ALA A 86 4.99 -1.47 -8.28
CA ALA A 86 6.40 -1.49 -7.91
C ALA A 86 7.17 -0.35 -8.63
N ALA A 87 6.96 -0.20 -9.94
CA ALA A 87 7.58 0.87 -10.73
C ALA A 87 7.20 2.27 -10.22
N ALA A 88 5.93 2.49 -9.87
CA ALA A 88 5.49 3.76 -9.30
C ALA A 88 6.12 4.05 -7.93
N MET A 89 6.30 3.01 -7.10
CA MET A 89 6.97 3.14 -5.80
C MET A 89 8.45 3.52 -5.97
N GLU A 90 9.16 2.82 -6.86
CA GLU A 90 10.56 3.12 -7.21
C GLU A 90 10.71 4.53 -7.80
N TRP A 91 9.77 4.96 -8.64
CA TRP A 91 9.76 6.33 -9.17
C TRP A 91 9.74 7.39 -8.06
N LEU A 92 8.94 7.18 -7.01
CA LEU A 92 8.87 8.08 -5.86
C LEU A 92 10.19 8.04 -5.05
N CYS A 93 10.72 6.85 -4.79
CA CYS A 93 12.01 6.67 -4.11
C CYS A 93 13.14 7.43 -4.82
N ILE A 94 13.31 7.20 -6.13
CA ILE A 94 14.34 7.88 -6.94
C ILE A 94 14.22 9.40 -6.84
N ARG A 95 12.99 9.96 -6.90
CA ARG A 95 12.78 11.42 -6.83
C ARG A 95 13.14 12.00 -5.47
N LEU A 96 12.82 11.28 -4.40
CA LEU A 96 13.16 11.70 -3.03
C LEU A 96 14.67 11.58 -2.78
N ASP A 97 15.29 10.52 -3.27
CA ASP A 97 16.73 10.31 -3.16
C ASP A 97 17.51 11.37 -3.93
N MET A 98 17.04 11.75 -5.14
CA MET A 98 17.60 12.86 -5.90
C MET A 98 17.46 14.19 -5.15
N LEU A 99 16.27 14.49 -4.61
CA LEU A 99 16.04 15.73 -3.85
C LEU A 99 16.98 15.81 -2.64
N SER A 100 17.07 14.72 -1.87
CA SER A 100 17.92 14.67 -0.69
C SER A 100 19.41 14.72 -1.06
N SER A 101 19.84 14.03 -2.11
CA SER A 101 21.23 14.10 -2.61
C SER A 101 21.61 15.52 -3.03
N ILE A 102 20.72 16.23 -3.74
CA ILE A 102 20.92 17.62 -4.12
C ILE A 102 21.08 18.51 -2.88
N THR A 103 20.20 18.36 -1.88
CA THR A 103 20.28 19.14 -0.64
C THR A 103 21.55 18.86 0.15
N PHE A 104 22.04 17.62 0.10
CA PHE A 104 23.28 17.20 0.74
C PHE A 104 24.51 17.79 0.03
N VAL A 105 24.54 17.82 -1.30
CA VAL A 105 25.60 18.49 -2.06
C VAL A 105 25.65 19.99 -1.76
N PHE A 106 24.49 20.66 -1.73
CA PHE A 106 24.44 22.08 -1.38
C PHE A 106 24.90 22.35 0.06
N SER A 107 24.53 21.50 1.02
CA SER A 107 24.98 21.67 2.41
C SER A 107 26.49 21.47 2.56
N LEU A 108 27.07 20.51 1.83
CA LEU A 108 28.52 20.30 1.77
C LEU A 108 29.25 21.47 1.11
N MET A 109 28.75 21.99 -0.02
CA MET A 109 29.35 23.16 -0.68
C MET A 109 29.34 24.38 0.25
N PHE A 110 28.25 24.59 0.99
CA PHE A 110 28.16 25.67 1.97
C PHE A 110 29.16 25.48 3.11
N LEU A 111 29.29 24.26 3.62
CA LEU A 111 30.23 23.93 4.70
C LEU A 111 31.69 24.17 4.31
N ILE A 112 32.06 23.85 3.06
CA ILE A 112 33.43 24.04 2.52
C ILE A 112 33.71 25.52 2.21
N SER A 113 32.69 26.28 1.79
CA SER A 113 32.86 27.68 1.39
C SER A 113 33.05 28.65 2.56
N ILE A 114 32.77 28.22 3.80
CA ILE A 114 32.89 29.05 4.99
C ILE A 114 34.35 29.09 5.46
N PRO A 115 34.91 30.28 5.77
CA PRO A 115 36.30 30.40 6.19
C PRO A 115 36.57 29.66 7.51
N PRO A 116 37.79 29.12 7.69
CA PRO A 116 38.17 28.39 8.89
C PRO A 116 38.05 29.26 10.15
N GLY A 117 37.39 28.74 11.18
CA GLY A 117 37.20 29.41 12.48
C GLY A 117 35.76 29.79 12.84
N ILE A 118 34.82 29.77 11.88
CA ILE A 118 33.40 30.10 12.14
C ILE A 118 32.62 28.87 12.64
N ILE A 119 32.91 27.67 12.10
CA ILE A 119 32.21 26.43 12.44
C ILE A 119 33.18 25.48 13.15
N ASN A 120 32.72 24.90 14.27
CA ASN A 120 33.45 23.86 14.98
C ASN A 120 33.55 22.59 14.10
N PRO A 121 34.75 22.05 13.83
CA PRO A 121 34.94 20.88 12.98
C PRO A 121 34.13 19.65 13.42
N GLY A 122 33.95 19.46 14.75
CA GLY A 122 33.10 18.39 15.28
C GLY A 122 31.63 18.56 14.93
N LEU A 123 31.12 19.79 14.92
CA LEU A 123 29.73 20.09 14.55
C LEU A 123 29.50 19.89 13.05
N ALA A 124 30.49 20.28 12.23
CA ALA A 124 30.52 20.04 10.79
C ALA A 124 30.44 18.53 10.47
N GLY A 125 31.25 17.71 11.14
CA GLY A 125 31.20 16.25 11.00
C GLY A 125 29.84 15.67 11.38
N LEU A 126 29.26 16.09 12.51
CA LEU A 126 27.92 15.65 12.93
C LEU A 126 26.84 16.01 11.90
N ALA A 127 26.87 17.23 11.35
CA ALA A 127 25.91 17.68 10.34
C ALA A 127 25.94 16.80 9.08
N VAL A 128 27.14 16.42 8.63
CA VAL A 128 27.33 15.53 7.47
C VAL A 128 26.83 14.12 7.78
N THR A 129 27.17 13.56 8.94
CA THR A 129 26.71 12.22 9.34
C THR A 129 25.19 12.14 9.47
N TYR A 130 24.55 13.15 10.06
CA TYR A 130 23.09 13.20 10.14
C TYR A 130 22.44 13.46 8.78
N GLY A 131 23.01 14.33 7.94
CA GLY A 131 22.52 14.58 6.59
C GLY A 131 22.49 13.33 5.71
N LEU A 132 23.53 12.51 5.77
CA LEU A 132 23.60 11.20 5.08
C LEU A 132 22.49 10.25 5.53
N ASN A 133 22.27 10.12 6.85
CA ASN A 133 21.23 9.24 7.40
C ASN A 133 19.81 9.75 7.11
N LEU A 134 19.63 11.06 6.97
CA LEU A 134 18.32 11.66 6.80
C LEU A 134 17.65 11.23 5.48
N ASN A 135 18.44 11.04 4.41
CA ASN A 135 17.98 10.50 3.13
C ASN A 135 17.25 9.16 3.31
N GLN A 136 17.92 8.21 3.96
CA GLN A 136 17.40 6.87 4.18
C GLN A 136 16.13 6.89 5.06
N ILE A 137 16.12 7.73 6.11
CA ILE A 137 14.96 7.87 7.00
C ILE A 137 13.78 8.49 6.24
N GLN A 138 14.02 9.49 5.39
CA GLN A 138 12.97 10.15 4.62
C GLN A 138 12.28 9.18 3.65
N ALA A 139 13.06 8.40 2.89
CA ALA A 139 12.52 7.35 2.02
C ALA A 139 11.71 6.32 2.81
N TRP A 140 12.24 5.88 3.96
CA TRP A 140 11.56 4.93 4.84
C TRP A 140 10.24 5.46 5.40
N VAL A 141 10.19 6.71 5.87
CA VAL A 141 8.97 7.33 6.41
C VAL A 141 7.90 7.42 5.33
N ILE A 142 8.25 7.89 4.13
CA ILE A 142 7.30 8.03 3.02
C ILE A 142 6.75 6.66 2.61
N TRP A 143 7.61 5.65 2.53
CA TRP A 143 7.19 4.27 2.28
C TRP A 143 6.20 3.75 3.34
N ASN A 144 6.45 4.03 4.62
CA ASN A 144 5.55 3.64 5.71
C ASN A 144 4.20 4.34 5.63
N ILE A 145 4.16 5.64 5.30
CA ILE A 145 2.90 6.38 5.13
C ILE A 145 2.10 5.80 3.96
N CYS A 146 2.74 5.56 2.81
CA CYS A 146 2.07 4.94 1.67
C CYS A 146 1.55 3.53 1.98
N ASN A 147 2.31 2.73 2.73
CA ASN A 147 1.85 1.42 3.16
C ASN A 147 0.70 1.47 4.16
N LEU A 148 0.73 2.42 5.09
CA LEU A 148 -0.36 2.65 6.03
C LEU A 148 -1.65 3.00 5.28
N GLU A 149 -1.58 3.92 4.32
CA GLU A 149 -2.71 4.28 3.46
C GLU A 149 -3.23 3.10 2.63
N ASN A 150 -2.37 2.22 2.15
CA ASN A 150 -2.84 1.01 1.46
C ASN A 150 -3.50 0.01 2.42
N LYS A 151 -2.98 -0.11 3.65
CA LYS A 151 -3.52 -1.05 4.65
C LYS A 151 -4.86 -0.58 5.23
N ILE A 152 -5.06 0.73 5.43
CA ILE A 152 -6.30 1.26 6.02
C ILE A 152 -7.54 0.99 5.14
N ILE A 153 -7.37 0.82 3.83
CA ILE A 153 -8.44 0.41 2.90
C ILE A 153 -9.08 -0.92 3.34
N SER A 154 -8.33 -1.81 3.98
CA SER A 154 -8.88 -3.07 4.50
C SER A 154 -9.82 -2.82 5.69
N VAL A 155 -9.45 -1.88 6.58
CA VAL A 155 -10.28 -1.47 7.71
C VAL A 155 -11.55 -0.78 7.24
N GLU A 156 -11.43 0.10 6.22
CA GLU A 156 -12.57 0.75 5.58
C GLU A 156 -13.59 -0.27 5.07
N ARG A 157 -13.14 -1.36 4.42
CA ARG A 157 -14.05 -2.43 3.97
C ARG A 157 -14.72 -3.18 5.11
N ILE A 158 -14.00 -3.47 6.20
CA ILE A 158 -14.60 -4.11 7.38
C ILE A 158 -15.71 -3.22 7.93
N LEU A 159 -15.45 -1.92 8.05
CA LEU A 159 -16.45 -0.96 8.49
C LEU A 159 -17.67 -0.93 7.56
N GLN A 160 -17.47 -0.98 6.24
CA GLN A 160 -18.55 -1.09 5.27
C GLN A 160 -19.42 -2.33 5.52
N TYR A 161 -18.82 -3.49 5.82
CA TYR A 161 -19.54 -4.71 6.18
C TYR A 161 -20.26 -4.64 7.54
N THR A 162 -19.94 -3.69 8.41
CA THR A 162 -20.74 -3.46 9.63
C THR A 162 -22.00 -2.64 9.39
N SER A 163 -22.06 -1.91 8.28
CA SER A 163 -23.17 -1.03 7.93
C SER A 163 -24.21 -1.66 6.98
N ILE A 164 -23.94 -2.88 6.48
CA ILE A 164 -24.91 -3.59 5.63
C ILE A 164 -26.14 -3.97 6.44
N GLN A 165 -27.29 -4.02 5.78
CA GLN A 165 -28.53 -4.45 6.40
C GLN A 165 -28.38 -5.89 6.89
N SER A 166 -28.60 -6.10 8.19
CA SER A 166 -28.61 -7.43 8.78
C SER A 166 -29.74 -8.26 8.19
N GLU A 167 -29.45 -9.53 7.96
CA GLU A 167 -30.49 -10.54 7.75
C GLU A 167 -31.40 -10.61 8.99
N SER A 168 -32.59 -11.19 8.82
CA SER A 168 -33.53 -11.41 9.91
C SER A 168 -32.87 -12.15 11.07
N PRO A 169 -33.18 -11.81 12.33
CA PRO A 169 -32.61 -12.48 13.49
C PRO A 169 -32.76 -14.00 13.37
N HIS A 170 -31.69 -14.73 13.67
CA HIS A 170 -31.70 -16.19 13.65
C HIS A 170 -32.77 -16.77 14.59
N VAL A 171 -33.07 -16.03 15.65
CA VAL A 171 -34.08 -16.39 16.64
C VAL A 171 -35.17 -15.32 16.61
N LEU A 172 -36.37 -15.72 16.20
CA LEU A 172 -37.56 -14.87 16.25
C LEU A 172 -37.96 -14.63 17.72
N GLU A 173 -38.62 -13.50 17.97
CA GLU A 173 -39.31 -13.25 19.24
C GLU A 173 -40.28 -14.40 19.54
N GLU A 174 -40.47 -14.74 20.81
CA GLU A 174 -41.24 -15.92 21.24
C GLU A 174 -42.62 -16.01 20.58
N GLU A 175 -43.23 -14.86 20.30
CA GLU A 175 -44.56 -14.73 19.70
C GLU A 175 -44.66 -15.23 18.25
N ASN A 176 -43.54 -15.23 17.51
CA ASN A 176 -43.48 -15.65 16.10
C ASN A 176 -42.72 -16.98 15.88
N ARG A 177 -42.37 -17.69 16.96
CA ARG A 177 -41.73 -19.00 16.82
C ARG A 177 -42.78 -20.06 16.47
N PRO A 178 -42.50 -20.92 15.48
CA PRO A 178 -43.36 -22.07 15.23
C PRO A 178 -43.38 -22.98 16.46
N ASP A 179 -44.52 -23.63 16.68
CA ASP A 179 -44.70 -24.61 17.75
C ASP A 179 -43.59 -25.68 17.67
N PRO A 180 -43.09 -26.23 18.79
CA PRO A 180 -42.10 -27.32 18.80
C PRO A 180 -42.50 -28.54 17.94
N SER A 181 -43.79 -28.73 17.69
CA SER A 181 -44.33 -29.78 16.84
C SER A 181 -44.28 -29.47 15.33
N TRP A 182 -43.91 -28.26 14.94
CA TRP A 182 -43.79 -27.86 13.53
C TRP A 182 -42.50 -28.43 12.89
N PRO A 183 -42.55 -28.91 11.64
CA PRO A 183 -43.72 -29.07 10.79
C PRO A 183 -44.36 -30.46 10.99
N ALA A 184 -45.51 -30.53 11.68
CA ALA A 184 -46.15 -31.79 12.06
C ALA A 184 -46.61 -32.63 10.84
N ASN A 185 -47.16 -31.97 9.82
CA ASN A 185 -47.71 -32.64 8.63
C ASN A 185 -46.84 -32.43 7.38
N GLY A 186 -45.83 -31.57 7.43
CA GLY A 186 -44.96 -31.28 6.28
C GLY A 186 -45.65 -30.62 5.08
N ASP A 187 -46.85 -30.07 5.25
CA ASP A 187 -47.59 -29.39 4.19
C ASP A 187 -46.91 -28.07 3.79
N VAL A 188 -46.76 -27.83 2.49
CA VAL A 188 -46.31 -26.55 1.92
C VAL A 188 -47.56 -25.80 1.45
N VAL A 189 -47.88 -24.70 2.14
CA VAL A 189 -48.99 -23.80 1.80
C VAL A 189 -48.48 -22.61 0.98
#